data_AF-A0A3R8T5E5-F1
#
_entry.id   AF-A0A3R8T5E5-F1
#
_cell.length_a   1.000
_cell.length_b   1.000
_cell.length_c   1.000
_cell.angle_alpha   90.00
_cell.angle_beta   90.00
_cell.angle_gamma   90.00
#
_symmetry.space_group_name_H-M   'P 1'
#
loop_
_entity.id
_entity.type
_entity.pdbx_description
1 polymer ?
#
loop_
_entity_poly.entity_id
_entity_poly.type
_entity_poly.pdbx_seq_one_letter_code
_entity_poly.pdbx_strand_id
1 'polypeptide(L)'
;MGFLDALIHLFNFLLPALAMALLLPSLARLLWWRTLRGLGWVLTRRVAFAGVAVLVAGLVIAGRDGAMGTYAALVISAALVVWWTGFKGRA
;
A
#
# COMPACT_ATOMS: atom_id res chain seq x y z
N MET A 1 9.00 24.12 10.01
CA MET A 1 8.51 22.93 10.75
C MET A 1 9.55 22.58 11.79
N GLY A 2 9.17 22.50 13.06
CA GLY A 2 10.06 21.97 14.09
C GLY A 2 10.36 20.48 13.83
N PHE A 3 11.31 19.91 14.58
CA PHE A 3 11.65 18.48 14.45
C PHE A 3 10.44 17.57 14.62
N LEU A 4 9.60 17.84 15.63
CA LEU A 4 8.37 17.08 15.88
C LEU A 4 7.37 17.19 14.74
N ASP A 5 7.21 18.38 14.16
CA ASP A 5 6.30 18.58 13.00
C ASP A 5 6.76 17.77 11.80
N ALA A 6 8.07 17.70 11.55
CA ALA A 6 8.64 16.91 10.46
C ALA A 6 8.36 15.41 10.65
N LEU A 7 8.47 14.91 11.88
CA LEU A 7 8.11 13.53 12.19
C LEU A 7 6.62 13.27 11.97
N ILE A 8 5.75 14.14 12.48
CA ILE A 8 4.30 14.02 12.30
C ILE A 8 3.94 14.05 10.82
N HIS A 9 4.57 14.93 10.03
CA HIS A 9 4.34 15.00 8.59
C HIS A 9 4.78 13.71 7.88
N LEU A 10 5.94 13.16 8.23
CA LEU A 10 6.42 11.89 7.68
C LEU A 10 5.46 10.73 7.99
N PHE A 11 4.96 10.64 9.23
CA PHE A 11 3.99 9.62 9.59
C PHE A 11 2.67 9.78 8.84
N ASN A 12 2.17 11.01 8.70
CA ASN A 12 0.96 11.29 7.93
C ASN A 12 1.13 10.94 6.45
N PHE A 13 2.30 11.21 5.88
CA PHE A 13 2.62 10.82 4.50
C PHE A 13 2.64 9.29 4.35
N LEU A 14 3.20 8.55 5.30
CA LEU A 14 3.27 7.08 5.21
C LEU A 14 1.95 6.37 5.57
N LEU A 15 1.06 7.04 6.30
CA LEU A 15 -0.18 6.48 6.84
C LEU A 15 -1.05 5.78 5.78
N PRO A 16 -1.31 6.36 4.59
CA PRO A 16 -2.14 5.74 3.56
C PRO A 16 -1.54 4.42 3.05
N ALA A 17 -0.21 4.36 2.87
CA ALA A 17 0.47 3.15 2.41
C ALA A 17 0.43 2.05 3.47
N LEU A 18 0.66 2.40 4.74
CA LEU A 18 0.58 1.44 5.85
C LEU A 18 -0.85 0.94 6.07
N ALA A 19 -1.83 1.84 6.00
CA ALA A 19 -3.24 1.49 6.08
C ALA A 19 -3.62 0.50 4.98
N MET A 20 -3.24 0.77 3.72
CA MET A 20 -3.51 -0.16 2.62
C MET A 20 -2.77 -1.50 2.75
N ALA A 21 -1.54 -1.49 3.27
CA ALA A 21 -0.76 -2.70 3.51
C ALA A 21 -1.38 -3.65 4.54
N LEU A 22 -2.16 -3.12 5.48
CA LEU A 22 -2.89 -3.92 6.47
C LEU A 22 -4.29 -4.27 5.98
N LEU A 23 -5.03 -3.29 5.46
CA LEU A 23 -6.42 -3.45 5.06
C LEU A 23 -6.58 -4.42 3.90
N LEU A 24 -5.87 -4.19 2.79
CA LEU A 24 -6.14 -4.93 1.56
C LEU A 24 -5.75 -6.42 1.66
N PRO A 25 -4.58 -6.81 2.19
CA PRO A 25 -4.25 -8.22 2.40
C PRO A 25 -5.17 -8.90 3.42
N SER A 26 -5.61 -8.19 4.46
CA SER A 26 -6.51 -8.74 5.47
C SER A 26 -7.90 -9.03 4.89
N LEU A 27 -8.46 -8.08 4.14
CA LEU A 27 -9.73 -8.25 3.43
C LEU A 27 -9.62 -9.35 2.37
N ALA A 28 -8.56 -9.34 1.55
CA ALA A 28 -8.34 -10.40 0.56
C ALA A 28 -8.26 -11.78 1.24
N ARG A 29 -7.60 -11.89 2.39
CA ARG A 29 -7.51 -13.15 3.14
C ARG A 29 -8.86 -13.56 3.75
N LEU A 30 -9.73 -12.63 4.10
CA LEU A 30 -11.09 -12.94 4.57
C LEU A 30 -11.91 -13.62 3.46
N LEU A 31 -11.82 -13.11 2.22
CA LEU A 31 -12.54 -13.68 1.09
C LEU A 31 -11.88 -14.95 0.51
N TRP A 32 -10.55 -15.00 0.44
CA TRP A 32 -9.77 -16.08 -0.17
C TRP A 32 -8.83 -16.77 0.82
N TRP A 33 -9.36 -17.11 2.01
CA TRP A 33 -8.58 -17.68 3.10
C TRP A 33 -7.71 -18.87 2.67
N ARG A 34 -8.31 -19.85 1.95
CA ARG A 34 -7.60 -21.06 1.51
C ARG A 34 -6.39 -20.75 0.64
N THR A 35 -6.51 -19.77 -0.25
CA THR A 35 -5.46 -19.37 -1.20
C THR A 35 -4.37 -18.55 -0.52
N LEU A 36 -4.74 -17.69 0.44
CA LEU A 36 -3.86 -16.65 0.98
C LEU A 36 -3.34 -16.91 2.40
N ARG A 37 -3.77 -17.99 3.08
CA ARG A 37 -3.41 -18.27 4.49
C ARG A 37 -1.90 -18.22 4.80
N GLY A 38 -1.05 -18.63 3.86
CA GLY A 38 0.41 -18.66 4.03
C GLY A 38 1.13 -17.38 3.57
N LEU A 39 0.42 -16.40 3.01
CA LEU A 39 1.03 -15.24 2.33
C LEU A 39 0.80 -13.92 3.07
N GLY A 40 0.12 -13.92 4.23
CA GLY A 40 -0.30 -12.70 4.93
C GLY A 40 0.82 -11.67 5.10
N TRP A 41 1.93 -12.04 5.74
CA TRP A 41 3.04 -11.10 5.95
C TRP A 41 3.77 -10.69 4.67
N VAL A 42 3.87 -11.60 3.71
CA VAL A 42 4.51 -11.31 2.41
C VAL A 42 3.69 -10.28 1.64
N LEU A 43 2.36 -10.43 1.64
CA LEU A 43 1.43 -9.49 1.02
C LEU A 43 1.51 -8.12 1.68
N THR A 44 1.41 -8.05 3.00
CA THR A 44 1.50 -6.78 3.73
C THR A 44 2.82 -6.07 3.46
N ARG A 45 3.95 -6.77 3.53
CA ARG A 45 5.26 -6.17 3.24
C ARG A 45 5.33 -5.63 1.80
N ARG A 46 4.90 -6.42 0.80
CA ARG A 46 4.96 -5.99 -0.61
C ARG A 46 4.02 -4.82 -0.90
N VAL A 47 2.82 -4.82 -0.33
CA VAL A 47 1.87 -3.70 -0.48
C VAL A 47 2.42 -2.44 0.20
N ALA A 48 3.05 -2.55 1.38
CA ALA A 48 3.68 -1.41 2.04
C ALA A 48 4.79 -0.79 1.17
N PHE A 49 5.72 -1.60 0.66
CA PHE A 49 6.81 -1.10 -0.19
C PHE A 49 6.28 -0.47 -1.50
N ALA A 50 5.32 -1.12 -2.17
CA ALA A 50 4.71 -0.57 -3.37
C ALA A 50 3.97 0.73 -3.08
N GLY A 51 3.22 0.79 -1.98
CA GLY A 51 2.48 1.98 -1.60
C GLY A 51 3.36 3.17 -1.27
N VAL A 52 4.44 2.96 -0.50
CA VAL A 52 5.42 4.02 -0.22
C VAL A 52 6.07 4.51 -1.52
N ALA A 53 6.44 3.60 -2.43
CA ALA A 53 7.00 3.98 -3.73
C ALA A 53 6.02 4.84 -4.55
N VAL A 54 4.72 4.50 -4.54
CA VAL A 54 3.68 5.28 -5.22
C VAL A 54 3.50 6.66 -4.58
N LEU A 55 3.49 6.75 -3.25
CA LEU A 55 3.36 8.05 -2.58
C LEU A 55 4.56 8.95 -2.88
N VAL A 56 5.79 8.41 -2.86
CA VAL A 56 6.99 9.16 -3.22
C VAL A 56 6.95 9.59 -4.69
N ALA A 57 6.59 8.70 -5.61
CA ALA A 57 6.46 9.04 -7.03
C ALA A 57 5.36 10.10 -7.25
N GLY A 58 4.22 9.96 -6.57
CA GLY A 58 3.13 10.92 -6.63
C GLY A 58 3.53 12.29 -6.08
N LEU A 59 4.30 12.34 -5.00
CA LEU A 59 4.84 13.58 -4.46
C LEU A 59 5.78 14.27 -5.45
N VAL A 60 6.68 13.51 -6.09
CA VAL A 60 7.62 14.02 -7.11
C VAL A 60 6.88 14.54 -8.35
N ILE A 61 5.86 13.83 -8.82
CA ILE A 61 5.14 14.17 -10.06
C ILE A 61 4.09 15.26 -9.84
N ALA A 62 3.26 15.13 -8.80
CA ALA A 62 2.18 16.09 -8.52
C ALA A 62 2.67 17.35 -7.80
N GLY A 63 3.88 17.31 -7.22
CA GLY A 63 4.46 18.42 -6.44
C GLY A 63 3.76 18.69 -5.11
N ARG A 64 2.77 17.85 -4.74
CA ARG A 64 2.01 17.96 -3.50
C ARG A 64 1.59 16.59 -2.99
N ASP A 65 1.53 16.48 -1.67
CA ASP A 65 0.92 15.33 -1.02
C ASP A 65 -0.61 15.36 -1.15
N GLY A 66 -1.23 14.19 -1.08
CA GLY A 66 -2.68 14.03 -1.07
C GLY A 66 -3.40 14.28 -2.39
N ALA A 67 -2.69 14.22 -3.53
CA ALA A 67 -3.36 14.23 -4.83
C ALA A 67 -4.19 12.95 -5.02
N MET A 68 -5.47 13.09 -5.41
CA MET A 68 -6.38 11.95 -5.60
C MET A 68 -5.87 10.94 -6.64
N GLY A 69 -5.12 11.40 -7.65
CA GLY A 69 -4.46 10.53 -8.62
C GLY A 69 -3.41 9.61 -7.97
N THR A 70 -2.66 10.11 -6.99
CA THR A 70 -1.69 9.31 -6.23
C THR A 70 -2.41 8.25 -5.38
N TYR A 71 -3.54 8.59 -4.77
CA TYR A 71 -4.35 7.61 -4.04
C TYR A 71 -4.97 6.56 -4.96
N ALA A 72 -5.45 6.92 -6.14
CA ALA A 72 -5.91 5.95 -7.12
C ALA A 72 -4.79 4.98 -7.52
N ALA A 73 -3.58 5.49 -7.80
CA ALA A 73 -2.41 4.67 -8.08
C ALA A 73 -2.02 3.78 -6.88
N LEU A 74 -2.18 4.27 -5.65
CA LEU A 74 -1.93 3.49 -4.44
C LEU A 74 -2.86 2.28 -4.36
N VAL A 75 -4.16 2.47 -4.60
CA VAL A 75 -5.13 1.36 -4.60
C VAL A 75 -4.83 0.36 -5.72
N ILE A 76 -4.56 0.84 -6.94
CA ILE A 76 -4.27 -0.01 -8.09
C ILE A 76 -3.00 -0.84 -7.86
N SER A 77 -1.91 -0.20 -7.39
CA SER A 77 -0.66 -0.89 -7.11
C SER A 77 -0.82 -1.95 -6.01
N ALA A 78 -1.55 -1.64 -4.94
CA ALA A 78 -1.86 -2.59 -3.88
C ALA A 78 -2.65 -3.80 -4.40
N ALA A 79 -3.68 -3.57 -5.23
CA ALA A 79 -4.46 -4.63 -5.86
C ALA A 79 -3.61 -5.51 -6.78
N LEU A 80 -2.75 -4.90 -7.60
CA LEU A 80 -1.82 -5.62 -8.48
C LEU A 80 -0.83 -6.49 -7.69
N VAL A 81 -0.30 -5.98 -6.58
CA VAL A 81 0.59 -6.75 -5.70
C VAL A 81 -0.13 -7.97 -5.13
N VAL A 82 -1.35 -7.79 -4.60
CA VAL A 82 -2.14 -8.91 -4.05
C VAL A 82 -2.46 -9.92 -5.15
N TRP A 83 -2.89 -9.47 -6.33
CA TRP A 83 -3.18 -10.33 -7.47
C TRP A 83 -1.96 -11.14 -7.92
N TRP A 84 -0.84 -10.47 -8.16
CA TRP A 84 0.40 -11.09 -8.64
C TRP A 84 0.96 -12.12 -7.67
N THR A 85 0.81 -11.90 -6.36
CA THR A 85 1.44 -12.76 -5.36
C THR A 85 0.52 -13.83 -4.80
N GLY A 86 -0.78 -13.55 -4.73
CA GLY A 86 -1.79 -14.48 -4.22
C GLY A 86 -2.38 -15.40 -5.27
N PHE A 87 -2.52 -14.94 -6.51
CA PHE A 87 -3.36 -15.57 -7.53
C PHE A 87 -2.63 -15.92 -8.83
N LYS A 88 -1.60 -15.16 -9.23
CA LYS A 88 -0.86 -15.44 -10.46
C LYS A 88 -0.14 -16.80 -10.35
N GLY A 89 -0.58 -17.77 -11.15
CA GLY A 89 -0.07 -19.14 -11.17
C GLY A 89 -0.91 -20.19 -10.42
N ARG A 90 -2.10 -19.81 -9.91
CA ARG A 90 -3.07 -20.72 -9.26
C ARG A 90 -4.48 -20.66 -9.87
N ALA A 91 -4.65 -19.91 -10.96
CA ALA A 91 -5.88 -19.82 -11.75
C ALA A 91 -5.69 -20.57 -13.07
#